data_AF-A0A6G9D5A5-F1
#
_entry.id   AF-A0A6G9D5A5-F1
#
_cell.length_a   1.000
_cell.length_b   1.000
_cell.length_c   1.000
_cell.angle_alpha   90.00
_cell.angle_beta   90.00
_cell.angle_gamma   90.00
#
_symmetry.space_group_name_H-M   'P 1'
#
loop_
_entity.id
_entity.type
_entity.pdbx_description
1 polymer ?
#
loop_
_entity_poly.entity_id
_entity_poly.type
_entity_poly.pdbx_seq_one_letter_code
_entity_poly.pdbx_strand_id
1 'polypeptide(L)'
;MGKSRSEKNKARKARLADAERRREAHARLIVERSGDPQFVQRQTDPLTGDRTLSMSAQHPAAQDMRESMQELRRDFTERFGREPGPEDPLFFDPANDVPTAMSPETAATEFDTMLDTMASQIDDPMLRAQLRAAKDVGFILTESNMHLFSAHDIDEWEDALDRHLN
;
A
#
# COMPACT_ATOMS: atom_id res chain seq x y z
N MET A 1 -42.85 -6.79 0.43
CA MET A 1 -42.89 -7.93 1.36
C MET A 1 -41.59 -7.96 2.16
N GLY A 2 -41.63 -7.81 3.49
CA GLY A 2 -40.43 -7.75 4.33
C GLY A 2 -39.98 -9.15 4.77
N LYS A 3 -38.69 -9.48 4.59
CA LYS A 3 -38.08 -10.74 5.06
C LYS A 3 -38.38 -11.00 6.54
N SER A 4 -38.66 -12.26 6.89
CA SER A 4 -39.01 -12.67 8.26
C SER A 4 -37.85 -12.39 9.24
N ARG A 5 -38.17 -12.07 10.51
CA ARG A 5 -37.15 -11.83 11.56
C ARG A 5 -36.16 -13.00 11.69
N SER A 6 -36.62 -14.23 11.46
CA SER A 6 -35.77 -15.43 11.48
C SER A 6 -34.72 -15.42 10.36
N GLU A 7 -35.13 -15.07 9.14
CA GLU A 7 -34.23 -15.00 7.99
C GLU A 7 -33.19 -13.89 8.14
N LYS A 8 -33.61 -12.73 8.67
CA LYS A 8 -32.69 -11.63 9.00
C LYS A 8 -31.65 -12.05 10.04
N ASN A 9 -32.06 -12.78 11.08
CA ASN A 9 -31.15 -13.29 12.10
C ASN A 9 -30.19 -14.34 11.55
N LYS A 10 -30.67 -15.26 10.69
CA LYS A 10 -29.82 -16.26 10.02
C LYS A 10 -28.77 -15.59 9.14
N ALA A 11 -29.18 -14.61 8.31
CA ALA A 11 -28.27 -13.84 7.48
C ALA A 11 -27.24 -13.07 8.29
N ARG A 12 -27.65 -12.45 9.41
CA ARG A 12 -26.71 -11.76 10.32
C ARG A 12 -25.70 -12.72 10.92
N LYS A 13 -26.13 -13.89 11.41
CA LYS A 13 -25.23 -14.90 11.98
C LYS A 13 -24.22 -15.42 10.95
N ALA A 14 -24.67 -15.68 9.72
CA ALA A 14 -23.79 -16.09 8.63
C ALA A 14 -22.69 -15.04 8.37
N ARG A 15 -23.07 -13.76 8.21
CA ARG A 15 -22.12 -12.67 8.01
C ARG A 15 -21.10 -12.54 9.14
N LEU A 16 -21.54 -12.68 10.39
CA LEU A 16 -20.62 -12.63 11.54
C LEU A 16 -19.63 -13.80 11.52
N ALA A 17 -20.11 -15.02 11.24
CA ALA A 17 -19.25 -16.19 11.13
C ALA A 17 -18.26 -16.06 9.96
N ASP A 18 -18.67 -15.47 8.85
CA ASP A 18 -17.80 -15.25 7.68
C ASP A 18 -16.71 -14.21 8.00
N ALA A 19 -17.09 -13.11 8.67
CA ALA A 19 -16.14 -12.10 9.14
C ALA A 19 -15.14 -12.67 10.15
N GLU A 20 -15.58 -13.52 11.07
CA GLU A 20 -14.71 -14.18 12.04
C GLU A 20 -13.71 -15.12 11.35
N ARG A 21 -14.16 -15.94 10.40
CA ARG A 21 -13.26 -16.82 9.62
C ARG A 21 -12.22 -16.03 8.83
N ARG A 22 -12.59 -14.88 8.24
CA ARG A 22 -11.63 -14.01 7.52
C ARG A 22 -10.59 -13.43 8.48
N ARG A 23 -11.01 -12.97 9.67
CA ARG A 23 -10.07 -12.47 10.71
C ARG A 23 -9.12 -13.56 11.20
N GLU A 24 -9.60 -14.77 11.45
CA GLU A 24 -8.75 -15.89 11.85
C GLU A 24 -7.75 -16.27 10.75
N ALA A 25 -8.19 -16.30 9.48
CA ALA A 25 -7.31 -16.56 8.35
C ALA A 25 -6.23 -15.47 8.22
N HIS A 26 -6.61 -14.21 8.38
CA HIS A 26 -5.67 -13.09 8.36
C HIS A 26 -4.70 -13.14 9.53
N ALA A 27 -5.14 -13.44 10.75
CA ALA A 27 -4.25 -13.61 11.90
C ALA A 27 -3.20 -14.73 11.66
N ARG A 28 -3.60 -15.84 11.02
CA ARG A 28 -2.65 -16.89 10.59
C ARG A 28 -1.66 -16.37 9.56
N LEU A 29 -2.12 -15.59 8.58
CA LEU A 29 -1.28 -15.00 7.54
C LEU A 29 -0.19 -14.08 8.13
N ILE A 30 -0.55 -13.27 9.14
CA ILE A 30 0.42 -12.41 9.85
C ILE A 30 1.54 -13.26 10.44
N VAL A 31 1.18 -14.32 11.17
CA VAL A 31 2.17 -15.19 11.83
C VAL A 31 3.05 -15.91 10.80
N GLU A 32 2.45 -16.39 9.70
CA GLU A 32 3.17 -17.12 8.64
C GLU A 32 4.20 -16.24 7.92
N ARG A 33 3.83 -14.99 7.60
CA ARG A 33 4.68 -14.09 6.80
C ARG A 33 5.61 -13.20 7.64
N SER A 34 5.39 -13.11 8.95
CA SER A 34 6.23 -12.33 9.86
C SER A 34 7.65 -12.88 9.92
N GLY A 35 8.63 -12.07 9.52
CA GLY A 35 10.04 -12.44 9.47
C GLY A 35 10.44 -13.27 8.24
N ASP A 36 9.51 -13.57 7.33
CA ASP A 36 9.82 -14.25 6.08
C ASP A 36 10.46 -13.26 5.09
N PRO A 37 11.69 -13.53 4.60
CA PRO A 37 12.38 -12.65 3.66
C PRO A 37 11.71 -12.55 2.28
N GLN A 38 10.76 -13.42 1.96
CA GLN A 38 9.98 -13.33 0.72
C GLN A 38 8.88 -12.26 0.76
N PHE A 39 8.65 -11.63 1.92
CA PHE A 39 7.63 -10.60 2.11
C PHE A 39 8.21 -9.30 2.67
N VAL A 40 7.50 -8.19 2.51
CA VAL A 40 7.87 -6.90 3.09
C VAL A 40 7.63 -6.94 4.59
N GLN A 41 8.59 -6.48 5.38
CA GLN A 41 8.50 -6.47 6.84
C GLN A 41 8.30 -5.05 7.36
N ARG A 42 7.58 -4.91 8.48
CA ARG A 42 7.43 -3.64 9.19
C ARG A 42 8.02 -3.75 10.58
N GLN A 43 8.94 -2.86 10.88
CA GLN A 43 9.41 -2.62 12.24
C GLN A 43 8.83 -1.31 12.75
N THR A 44 8.45 -1.27 14.02
CA THR A 44 8.05 -0.04 14.70
C THR A 44 9.03 0.20 15.84
N ASP A 45 9.64 1.38 15.86
CA ASP A 45 10.47 1.80 16.97
C ASP A 45 9.58 2.02 18.21
N PRO A 46 9.84 1.33 19.34
CA PRO A 46 8.98 1.42 20.52
C PRO A 46 9.09 2.76 21.27
N LEU A 47 10.14 3.55 21.03
CA LEU A 47 10.39 4.82 21.69
C LEU A 47 9.80 5.99 20.90
N THR A 48 9.99 6.00 19.57
CA THR A 48 9.52 7.10 18.72
C THR A 48 8.18 6.81 18.07
N GLY A 49 7.82 5.53 17.91
CA GLY A 49 6.67 5.11 17.11
C GLY A 49 6.93 5.11 15.61
N ASP A 50 8.16 5.44 15.18
CA ASP A 50 8.53 5.47 13.77
C ASP A 50 8.41 4.08 13.15
N ARG A 51 7.94 4.04 11.91
CA ARG A 51 7.74 2.80 11.17
C ARG A 51 8.76 2.70 10.05
N THR A 52 9.48 1.59 10.03
CA THR A 52 10.40 1.26 8.94
C THR A 52 9.84 0.06 8.18
N LEU A 53 9.69 0.23 6.88
CA LEU A 53 9.43 -0.88 5.97
C LEU A 53 10.77 -1.39 5.44
N SER A 54 10.95 -2.70 5.45
CA SER A 54 12.15 -3.34 4.90
C SER A 54 11.77 -4.45 3.95
N MET A 55 12.58 -4.62 2.91
CA MET A 55 12.45 -5.68 1.93
C MET A 55 13.78 -6.40 1.81
N SER A 56 13.76 -7.72 1.96
CA SER A 56 14.98 -8.52 1.84
C SER A 56 15.46 -8.59 0.39
N ALA A 57 16.76 -8.78 0.20
CA ALA A 57 17.34 -9.12 -1.10
C ALA A 57 16.82 -10.44 -1.70
N GLN A 58 16.18 -11.31 -0.89
CA GLN A 58 15.52 -12.52 -1.40
C GLN A 58 14.08 -12.29 -1.87
N HIS A 59 13.52 -11.09 -1.66
CA HIS A 59 12.17 -10.79 -2.12
C HIS A 59 12.14 -10.76 -3.67
N PRO A 60 11.08 -11.29 -4.32
CA PRO A 60 11.02 -11.35 -5.78
C PRO A 60 11.19 -9.98 -6.48
N ALA A 61 10.62 -8.93 -5.90
CA ALA A 61 10.73 -7.55 -6.40
C ALA A 61 11.98 -6.78 -5.90
N ALA A 62 12.92 -7.44 -5.22
CA ALA A 62 14.08 -6.76 -4.64
C ALA A 62 15.01 -6.15 -5.69
N GLN A 63 15.15 -6.82 -6.84
CA GLN A 63 15.96 -6.31 -7.93
C GLN A 63 15.36 -5.03 -8.51
N ASP A 64 14.09 -5.07 -8.90
CA ASP A 64 13.38 -3.92 -9.49
C ASP A 64 13.44 -2.70 -8.55
N MET A 65 13.22 -2.89 -7.25
CA MET A 65 13.33 -1.80 -6.27
C MET A 65 14.75 -1.24 -6.17
N ARG A 66 15.79 -2.09 -6.24
CA ARG A 66 17.18 -1.61 -6.23
C ARG A 66 17.47 -0.77 -7.46
N GLU A 67 16.96 -1.16 -8.62
CA GLU A 67 17.11 -0.41 -9.87
C GLU A 67 16.40 0.95 -9.75
N SER A 68 15.13 0.99 -9.32
CA SER A 68 14.41 2.25 -9.10
C SER A 68 15.11 3.17 -8.08
N MET A 69 15.65 2.62 -6.99
CA MET A 69 16.41 3.42 -6.01
C MET A 69 17.72 3.98 -6.58
N GLN A 70 18.36 3.27 -7.52
CA GLN A 70 19.54 3.78 -8.23
C GLN A 70 19.17 4.90 -9.20
N GLU A 71 18.01 4.82 -9.86
CA GLU A 71 17.49 5.89 -10.71
C GLU A 71 17.21 7.16 -9.91
N LEU A 72 16.49 7.05 -8.78
CA LEU A 72 16.23 8.19 -7.90
C LEU A 72 17.53 8.85 -7.40
N ARG A 73 18.55 8.04 -7.07
CA ARG A 73 19.87 8.55 -6.68
C ARG A 73 20.59 9.25 -7.82
N ARG A 74 20.52 8.72 -9.05
CA ARG A 74 21.10 9.35 -10.23
C ARG A 74 20.44 10.71 -10.47
N ASP A 75 19.12 10.77 -10.43
CA ASP A 75 18.34 11.99 -10.65
C ASP A 75 18.69 13.05 -9.59
N PHE A 76 18.88 12.63 -8.33
CA PHE A 76 19.38 13.50 -7.26
C PHE A 76 20.78 14.05 -7.58
N THR A 77 21.73 13.19 -7.94
CA THR A 77 23.11 13.61 -8.22
C THR A 77 23.18 14.52 -9.45
N GLU A 78 22.40 14.24 -10.51
CA GLU A 78 22.29 15.09 -11.69
C GLU A 78 21.74 16.48 -11.36
N ARG A 79 20.76 16.56 -10.44
CA ARG A 79 20.15 17.83 -10.04
C ARG A 79 21.02 18.66 -9.09
N PHE A 80 21.60 18.03 -8.07
CA PHE A 80 22.27 18.74 -6.97
C PHE A 80 23.80 18.67 -7.02
N GLY A 81 24.38 17.91 -7.95
CA GLY A 81 25.82 17.80 -8.15
C GLY A 81 26.59 17.08 -7.04
N ARG A 82 25.88 16.35 -6.16
CA ARG A 82 26.45 15.58 -5.04
C ARG A 82 25.60 14.34 -4.75
N GLU A 83 26.21 13.36 -4.09
CA GLU A 83 25.46 12.21 -3.57
C GLU A 83 24.48 12.65 -2.46
N PRO A 84 23.33 11.96 -2.33
CA PRO A 84 22.40 12.16 -1.21
C PRO A 84 23.02 11.67 0.10
N GLY A 85 22.87 12.46 1.15
CA GLY A 85 23.16 12.08 2.52
C GLY A 85 22.00 11.29 3.15
N PRO A 86 22.17 10.79 4.39
CA PRO A 86 21.16 9.98 5.07
C PRO A 86 19.82 10.67 5.28
N GLU A 87 19.83 12.00 5.43
CA GLU A 87 18.65 12.83 5.69
C GLU A 87 18.12 13.53 4.42
N ASP A 88 18.77 13.33 3.28
CA ASP A 88 18.33 13.95 2.03
C ASP A 88 17.15 13.18 1.44
N PRO A 89 16.05 13.86 1.07
CA PRO A 89 14.91 13.21 0.45
C PRO A 89 15.25 12.79 -0.98
N LEU A 90 15.10 11.49 -1.28
CA LEU A 90 15.18 10.99 -2.65
C LEU A 90 13.92 11.37 -3.47
N PHE A 91 12.79 11.53 -2.78
CA PHE A 91 11.57 12.12 -3.33
C PHE A 91 11.51 13.60 -2.96
N PHE A 92 12.16 14.44 -3.77
CA PHE A 92 12.28 15.88 -3.52
C PHE A 92 11.29 16.69 -4.35
N ASP A 93 10.97 17.90 -3.88
CA ASP A 93 10.17 18.88 -4.62
C ASP A 93 10.99 19.46 -5.78
N PRO A 94 10.54 19.28 -7.05
CA PRO A 94 11.27 19.76 -8.20
C PRO A 94 11.29 21.29 -8.36
N ALA A 95 10.55 22.05 -7.54
CA ALA A 95 10.57 23.50 -7.56
C ALA A 95 11.69 24.13 -6.71
N ASN A 96 12.39 23.36 -5.87
CA ASN A 96 13.42 23.88 -4.96
C ASN A 96 14.84 23.59 -5.45
N ASP A 97 15.72 24.58 -5.35
CA ASP A 97 17.15 24.45 -5.71
C ASP A 97 17.97 23.69 -4.65
N VAL A 98 17.35 23.37 -3.51
CA VAL A 98 17.92 22.54 -2.46
C VAL A 98 17.05 21.29 -2.24
N PRO A 99 17.62 20.17 -1.79
CA PRO A 99 16.86 18.96 -1.51
C PRO A 99 15.85 19.19 -0.40
N THR A 100 14.60 19.43 -0.78
CA THR A 100 13.49 19.64 0.14
C THR A 100 12.44 18.58 -0.16
N ALA A 101 11.96 17.90 0.88
CA ALA A 101 10.86 16.95 0.73
C ALA A 101 9.60 17.70 0.29
N MET A 102 8.79 17.07 -0.56
CA MET A 102 7.48 17.64 -0.89
C MET A 102 6.66 17.83 0.38
N SER A 103 5.84 18.88 0.43
CA SER A 103 4.84 19.01 1.49
C SER A 103 3.90 17.79 1.45
N PRO A 104 3.31 17.37 2.59
CA PRO A 104 2.38 16.24 2.60
C PRO A 104 1.21 16.42 1.62
N GLU A 105 0.73 17.66 1.47
CA GLU A 105 -0.37 18.02 0.57
C GLU A 105 0.04 17.91 -0.91
N THR A 106 1.25 18.39 -1.24
CA THR A 106 1.82 18.25 -2.58
C THR A 106 2.06 16.78 -2.90
N ALA A 107 2.68 16.02 -2.00
CA ALA A 107 2.96 14.59 -2.20
C ALA A 107 1.67 13.79 -2.42
N ALA A 108 0.60 14.07 -1.66
CA ALA A 108 -0.69 13.44 -1.86
C ALA A 108 -1.31 13.79 -3.22
N THR A 109 -1.24 15.06 -3.63
CA THR A 109 -1.78 15.52 -4.93
C THR A 109 -1.03 14.91 -6.12
N GLU A 110 0.30 14.84 -6.04
CA GLU A 110 1.13 14.22 -7.07
C GLU A 110 0.88 12.70 -7.14
N PHE A 111 0.74 12.04 -5.99
CA PHE A 111 0.40 10.63 -5.92
C PHE A 111 -0.97 10.34 -6.56
N ASP A 112 -1.99 11.13 -6.24
CA ASP A 112 -3.33 11.02 -6.84
C ASP A 112 -3.28 11.23 -8.37
N THR A 113 -2.52 12.23 -8.82
CA THR A 113 -2.35 12.55 -10.24
C THR A 113 -1.64 11.40 -10.97
N MET A 114 -0.63 10.81 -10.34
CA MET A 114 0.08 9.63 -10.84
C MET A 114 -0.89 8.45 -10.99
N LEU A 115 -1.70 8.15 -9.96
CA LEU A 115 -2.67 7.06 -10.01
C LEU A 115 -3.74 7.26 -11.10
N ASP A 116 -4.29 8.47 -11.23
CA ASP A 116 -5.26 8.80 -12.29
C ASP A 116 -4.66 8.62 -13.69
N THR A 117 -3.42 9.09 -13.86
CA THR A 117 -2.67 8.99 -15.11
C THR A 117 -2.42 7.53 -15.49
N MET A 118 -1.98 6.70 -14.55
CA MET A 118 -1.79 5.26 -14.77
C MET A 118 -3.13 4.56 -15.08
N ALA A 119 -4.18 4.84 -14.31
CA ALA A 119 -5.49 4.23 -14.51
C ALA A 119 -6.11 4.56 -15.88
N SER A 120 -5.82 5.73 -16.44
CA SER A 120 -6.27 6.14 -17.78
C SER A 120 -5.61 5.38 -18.93
N GLN A 121 -4.41 4.83 -18.71
CA GLN A 121 -3.58 4.17 -19.73
C GLN A 121 -3.67 2.64 -19.67
N ILE A 122 -4.18 2.09 -18.56
CA ILE A 122 -4.35 0.66 -18.37
C ILE A 122 -5.66 0.20 -18.98
N ASP A 123 -5.59 -0.78 -19.87
CA ASP A 123 -6.77 -1.42 -20.47
C ASP A 123 -7.40 -2.48 -19.54
N ASP A 124 -6.59 -3.16 -18.72
CA ASP A 124 -7.04 -4.18 -17.77
C ASP A 124 -8.00 -3.58 -16.71
N PRO A 125 -9.29 -3.99 -16.70
CA PRO A 125 -10.26 -3.51 -15.73
C PRO A 125 -9.87 -3.77 -14.27
N MET A 126 -9.20 -4.89 -13.98
CA MET A 126 -8.80 -5.25 -12.62
C MET A 126 -7.69 -4.31 -12.12
N LEU A 127 -6.63 -4.12 -12.91
CA LEU A 127 -5.56 -3.20 -12.56
C LEU A 127 -6.08 -1.76 -12.44
N ARG A 128 -6.99 -1.35 -13.32
CA ARG A 128 -7.64 -0.04 -13.21
C ARG A 128 -8.44 0.12 -11.92
N ALA A 129 -9.20 -0.90 -11.53
CA ALA A 129 -9.95 -0.89 -10.27
C ALA A 129 -9.02 -0.83 -9.05
N GLN A 130 -7.89 -1.55 -9.08
CA GLN A 130 -6.87 -1.49 -8.01
C GLN A 130 -6.29 -0.08 -7.83
N LEU A 131 -5.95 0.61 -8.92
CA LEU A 131 -5.44 1.98 -8.82
C LEU A 131 -6.48 2.96 -8.27
N ARG A 132 -7.76 2.80 -8.66
CA ARG A 132 -8.86 3.64 -8.14
C ARG A 132 -9.17 3.32 -6.68
N ALA A 133 -9.16 2.05 -6.29
CA ALA A 133 -9.33 1.64 -4.90
C ALA A 133 -8.20 2.19 -4.02
N ALA A 134 -6.96 2.16 -4.52
CA ALA A 134 -5.81 2.74 -3.83
C ALA A 134 -5.97 4.23 -3.54
N LYS A 135 -6.57 4.97 -4.48
CA LYS A 135 -6.91 6.39 -4.29
C LYS A 135 -8.00 6.59 -3.24
N ASP A 136 -9.00 5.72 -3.18
CA ASP A 136 -10.08 5.79 -2.18
C ASP A 136 -9.56 5.55 -0.75
N VAL A 137 -8.68 4.57 -0.57
CA VAL A 137 -8.27 4.09 0.78
C VAL A 137 -6.88 4.57 1.21
N GLY A 138 -6.08 5.12 0.29
CA GLY A 138 -4.76 5.70 0.57
C GLY A 138 -3.62 4.68 0.70
N PHE A 139 -3.82 3.42 0.29
CA PHE A 139 -2.79 2.39 0.27
C PHE A 139 -3.04 1.37 -0.84
N ILE A 140 -1.99 0.65 -1.25
CA ILE A 140 -2.08 -0.44 -2.22
C ILE A 140 -1.83 -1.76 -1.48
N LEU A 141 -2.80 -2.68 -1.53
CA LEU A 141 -2.61 -4.05 -1.05
C LEU A 141 -2.02 -4.94 -2.14
N THR A 142 -0.98 -5.67 -1.77
CA THR A 142 -0.32 -6.68 -2.60
C THR A 142 -0.11 -7.94 -1.78
N GLU A 143 0.15 -9.07 -2.46
CA GLU A 143 0.56 -10.29 -1.77
C GLU A 143 1.79 -10.08 -0.87
N SER A 144 2.71 -9.21 -1.28
CA SER A 144 3.92 -8.91 -0.53
C SER A 144 3.68 -8.18 0.78
N ASN A 145 2.58 -7.42 0.93
CA ASN A 145 2.38 -6.51 2.06
C ASN A 145 1.09 -6.71 2.86
N MET A 146 0.11 -7.50 2.40
CA MET A 146 -1.22 -7.57 3.02
C MET A 146 -1.21 -8.01 4.50
N HIS A 147 -0.20 -8.76 4.92
CA HIS A 147 -0.01 -9.19 6.31
C HIS A 147 0.45 -8.04 7.24
N LEU A 148 0.80 -6.87 6.69
CA LEU A 148 1.13 -5.67 7.45
C LEU A 148 -0.11 -4.83 7.77
N PHE A 149 -1.23 -5.09 7.09
CA PHE A 149 -2.49 -4.37 7.25
C PHE A 149 -3.42 -5.09 8.21
N SER A 150 -4.37 -4.38 8.80
CA SER A 150 -5.41 -5.01 9.62
C SER A 150 -6.45 -5.70 8.74
N ALA A 151 -7.20 -6.65 9.30
CA ALA A 151 -8.34 -7.24 8.61
C ALA A 151 -9.40 -6.19 8.20
N HIS A 152 -9.48 -5.06 8.92
CA HIS A 152 -10.38 -3.97 8.55
C HIS A 152 -9.91 -3.24 7.30
N ASP A 153 -8.61 -2.95 7.20
CA ASP A 153 -8.02 -2.29 6.02
C ASP A 153 -8.18 -3.17 4.77
N ILE A 154 -8.09 -4.49 4.93
CA ILE A 154 -8.36 -5.46 3.86
C ILE A 154 -9.83 -5.40 3.43
N ASP A 155 -10.76 -5.39 4.38
CA ASP A 155 -12.20 -5.25 4.08
C ASP A 155 -12.47 -3.92 3.33
N GLU A 156 -11.83 -2.83 3.74
CA GLU A 156 -11.99 -1.51 3.12
C GLU A 156 -11.46 -1.50 1.67
N TRP A 157 -10.30 -2.13 1.45
CA TRP A 157 -9.74 -2.32 0.11
C TRP A 157 -10.62 -3.20 -0.78
N GLU A 158 -11.11 -4.35 -0.27
CA GLU A 158 -12.02 -5.24 -1.00
C GLU A 158 -13.32 -4.51 -1.39
N ASP A 159 -13.93 -3.78 -0.46
CA ASP A 159 -15.12 -2.96 -0.72
C ASP A 159 -14.85 -1.87 -1.77
N ALA A 160 -13.66 -1.24 -1.74
CA ALA A 160 -13.26 -0.24 -2.73
C ALA A 160 -13.05 -0.87 -4.12
N LEU A 161 -12.39 -2.03 -4.20
CA LEU A 161 -12.24 -2.77 -5.47
C LEU A 161 -13.59 -3.12 -6.08
N ASP A 162 -14.51 -3.65 -5.28
CA ASP A 162 -15.85 -4.02 -5.74
C ASP A 162 -16.62 -2.81 -6.30
N ARG A 163 -16.45 -1.61 -5.72
CA ARG A 163 -17.07 -0.38 -6.26
C ARG A 163 -16.55 0.01 -7.65
N HIS A 164 -15.29 -0.29 -7.96
CA HIS A 164 -14.65 0.10 -9.22
C HIS A 164 -14.68 -0.99 -10.30
N LEU A 165 -14.99 -2.23 -9.93
CA LEU A 165 -15.19 -3.36 -10.84
C LEU A 165 -16.64 -3.49 -11.36
N ASN A 166 -17.62 -3.02 -10.56
CA ASN A 166 -19.04 -3.06 -10.89
C ASN A 166 -19.52 -1.77 -11.58
#